data_AF-A0A4C1VSA3-F1
#
_entry.id   AF-A0A4C1VSA3-F1
#
_cell.length_a   1.000
_cell.length_b   1.000
_cell.length_c   1.000
_cell.angle_alpha   90.00
_cell.angle_beta   90.00
_cell.angle_gamma   90.00
#
_symmetry.space_group_name_H-M   'P 1'
#
loop_
_entity.id
_entity.type
_entity.pdbx_description
1 polymer ?
#
loop_
_entity_poly.entity_id
_entity_poly.type
_entity_poly.pdbx_seq_one_letter_code
_entity_poly.pdbx_strand_id
1 'polypeptide(L)'
;MLVVCANELCMRSQRPSLSFAEVVEEAFMSGPISLRPYAKKTRSFSTWHQLPLYFGTAIYAFEGIGMVLPLENNMRTPDAFLGWNGVLNTGMAIVGILYTAVGFFGYLKYGDDVQGSITLNLPMTLMAQGVRVCMGIAIFLSYGLQFYVPMNIIWPYLKPKLNNEAAQNYGEIATRVILVTITFGAAAVIPNLSSVISLVGAVSSSALALIFPPLIEIVTLWPDRVGVRTYTLWKDVAIALFGIIGFGFGTYASLENIINN
;
A
#
# COMPACT_ATOMS: atom_id res chain seq x y z
N MET A 1 -26.70 19.16 -4.18
CA MET A 1 -26.38 20.29 -3.29
C MET A 1 -24.93 20.75 -3.48
N LEU A 2 -23.94 19.87 -3.26
CA LEU A 2 -22.51 20.19 -3.45
C LEU A 2 -22.13 20.67 -4.86
N VAL A 3 -22.71 20.07 -5.91
CA VAL A 3 -22.47 20.47 -7.32
C VAL A 3 -22.94 21.91 -7.60
N VAL A 4 -24.05 22.33 -6.97
CA VAL A 4 -24.57 23.70 -7.13
C VAL A 4 -23.65 24.70 -6.44
N CYS A 5 -23.18 24.38 -5.23
CA CYS A 5 -22.20 25.21 -4.52
C CYS A 5 -20.87 25.29 -5.26
N ALA A 6 -20.40 24.18 -5.83
CA ALA A 6 -19.17 24.13 -6.62
C ALA A 6 -19.26 25.02 -7.88
N ASN A 7 -20.36 24.94 -8.64
CA ASN A 7 -20.58 25.79 -9.82
C ASN A 7 -20.64 27.29 -9.45
N GLU A 8 -21.34 27.63 -8.37
CA GLU A 8 -21.43 29.01 -7.88
C GLU A 8 -20.04 29.53 -7.42
N LEU A 9 -19.24 28.69 -6.76
CA LEU A 9 -17.88 29.04 -6.35
C LEU A 9 -16.91 29.14 -7.53
N CYS A 10 -17.03 28.27 -8.55
CA CYS A 10 -16.28 28.39 -9.81
C CYS A 10 -16.55 29.74 -10.49
N MET A 11 -17.82 30.15 -10.54
CA MET A 11 -18.24 31.45 -11.07
C MET A 11 -17.65 32.61 -10.25
N ARG A 12 -17.66 32.53 -8.91
CA ARG A 12 -17.14 33.59 -8.02
C ARG A 12 -15.63 33.71 -8.00
N SER A 13 -14.92 32.58 -8.08
CA SER A 13 -13.45 32.50 -8.04
C SER A 13 -12.80 32.56 -9.42
N GLN A 14 -13.60 32.69 -10.49
CA GLN A 14 -13.18 32.67 -11.89
C GLN A 14 -12.31 31.46 -12.27
N ARG A 15 -12.62 30.28 -11.70
CA ARG A 15 -11.93 29.01 -12.03
C ARG A 15 -12.84 28.09 -12.84
N PRO A 16 -12.33 27.42 -13.90
CA PRO A 16 -13.14 26.57 -14.77
C PRO A 16 -13.67 25.31 -14.06
N SER A 17 -12.95 24.84 -13.05
CA SER A 17 -13.37 23.75 -12.16
C SER A 17 -12.65 23.89 -10.81
N LEU A 18 -13.26 23.38 -9.75
CA LEU A 18 -12.69 23.30 -8.40
C LEU A 18 -12.76 21.85 -7.93
N SER A 19 -11.66 21.32 -7.40
CA SER A 19 -11.69 20.05 -6.68
C SER A 19 -12.51 20.19 -5.39
N PHE A 20 -13.00 19.08 -4.82
CA PHE A 20 -13.79 19.15 -3.59
C PHE A 20 -13.04 19.86 -2.44
N ALA A 21 -11.73 19.67 -2.31
CA ALA A 21 -10.92 20.37 -1.32
C ALA A 21 -10.89 21.89 -1.56
N GLU A 22 -10.76 22.32 -2.82
CA GLU A 22 -10.82 23.74 -3.20
C GLU A 22 -12.23 24.33 -3.04
N VAL A 23 -13.28 23.57 -3.33
CA VAL A 23 -14.67 24.00 -3.09
C VAL A 23 -14.88 24.28 -1.60
N VAL A 24 -14.37 23.42 -0.71
CA VAL A 24 -14.46 23.63 0.73
C VAL A 24 -13.60 24.83 1.15
N GLU A 25 -12.35 24.92 0.71
CA GLU A 25 -11.48 26.07 1.04
C GLU A 25 -12.10 27.39 0.58
N GLU A 26 -12.55 27.47 -0.67
CA GLU A 26 -13.14 28.67 -1.25
C GLU A 26 -14.48 29.01 -0.58
N ALA A 27 -15.27 28.02 -0.19
CA ALA A 27 -16.50 28.22 0.60
C ALA A 27 -16.20 28.84 1.98
N PHE A 28 -15.14 28.38 2.65
CA PHE A 28 -14.74 28.90 3.96
C PHE A 28 -14.05 30.28 3.83
N MET A 29 -13.30 30.54 2.76
CA MET A 29 -12.70 31.85 2.46
C MET A 29 -13.74 32.91 2.09
N SER A 30 -14.70 32.56 1.23
CA SER A 30 -15.79 33.45 0.80
C SER A 30 -16.95 33.53 1.81
N GLY A 31 -16.94 32.66 2.82
CA GLY A 31 -17.94 32.58 3.89
C GLY A 31 -17.79 33.63 5.00
N PRO A 32 -18.55 33.46 6.11
CA PRO A 32 -18.55 34.34 7.26
C PRO A 32 -17.14 34.57 7.83
N ILE A 33 -16.85 35.79 8.30
CA ILE A 33 -15.51 36.21 8.78
C ILE A 33 -14.96 35.24 9.86
N SER A 34 -15.85 34.68 10.69
CA SER A 34 -15.53 33.73 11.76
C SER A 34 -14.96 32.39 11.25
N LEU A 35 -15.29 31.99 10.01
CA LEU A 35 -14.94 30.69 9.42
C LEU A 35 -13.73 30.75 8.48
N ARG A 36 -13.37 31.95 7.99
CA ARG A 36 -12.18 32.20 7.16
C ARG A 36 -10.85 31.67 7.72
N PRO A 37 -10.54 31.77 9.03
CA PRO A 37 -9.29 31.21 9.56
C PRO A 37 -9.22 29.68 9.49
N TYR A 38 -10.36 29.00 9.32
CA TYR A 38 -10.41 27.54 9.17
C TYR A 38 -10.24 27.07 7.72
N ALA A 39 -10.31 27.96 6.73
CA ALA A 39 -10.21 27.60 5.31
C ALA A 39 -8.88 26.93 4.93
N LYS A 40 -7.76 27.40 5.49
CA LYS A 40 -6.46 26.72 5.31
C LYS A 40 -6.40 25.36 6.00
N LYS A 41 -7.17 25.17 7.07
CA LYS A 41 -7.21 23.90 7.83
C LYS A 41 -8.10 22.86 7.14
N THR A 42 -9.10 23.30 6.36
CA THR A 42 -9.96 22.38 5.59
C THR A 42 -9.25 21.71 4.43
N ARG A 43 -8.17 22.31 3.89
CA ARG A 43 -7.28 21.69 2.89
C ARG A 43 -6.54 20.46 3.43
N SER A 44 -6.32 20.41 4.75
CA SER A 44 -5.66 19.28 5.43
C SER A 44 -6.58 18.06 5.61
N PHE A 45 -7.89 18.21 5.42
CA PHE A 45 -8.80 17.07 5.39
C PHE A 45 -8.78 16.51 3.97
N SER A 46 -8.10 15.38 3.81
CA SER A 46 -7.98 14.64 2.56
C SER A 46 -9.30 14.60 1.82
N THR A 47 -9.27 14.92 0.52
CA THR A 47 -10.41 14.78 -0.36
C THR A 47 -10.95 13.35 -0.24
N TRP A 48 -12.28 13.16 -0.13
CA TRP A 48 -12.89 11.82 -0.04
C TRP A 48 -12.42 10.86 -1.16
N HIS A 49 -12.00 11.41 -2.29
CA HIS A 49 -11.43 10.68 -3.42
C HIS A 49 -9.98 10.18 -3.22
N GLN A 50 -9.20 10.82 -2.35
CA GLN A 50 -7.81 10.43 -2.03
C GLN A 50 -7.72 9.38 -0.93
N LEU A 51 -8.78 9.22 -0.11
CA LEU A 51 -8.82 8.24 0.97
C LEU A 51 -8.64 6.79 0.47
N PRO A 52 -9.28 6.34 -0.63
CA PRO A 52 -9.05 5.01 -1.16
C PRO A 52 -7.62 4.80 -1.70
N LEU A 53 -7.02 5.83 -2.29
CA LEU A 53 -5.63 5.77 -2.76
C LEU A 53 -4.64 5.64 -1.58
N TYR A 54 -4.89 6.42 -0.53
CA TYR A 54 -4.13 6.33 0.71
C TYR A 54 -4.30 4.96 1.36
N PHE A 55 -5.53 4.46 1.43
CA PHE A 55 -5.84 3.14 1.99
C PHE A 55 -5.04 2.03 1.31
N GLY A 56 -5.08 1.96 -0.03
CA GLY A 56 -4.31 0.97 -0.79
C GLY A 56 -2.81 1.10 -0.54
N THR A 57 -2.29 2.33 -0.57
CA THR A 57 -0.87 2.60 -0.31
C THR A 57 -0.45 2.23 1.12
N ALA A 58 -1.28 2.51 2.12
CA ALA A 58 -1.01 2.20 3.52
C ALA A 58 -1.01 0.69 3.78
N ILE A 59 -1.99 -0.05 3.23
CA ILE A 59 -2.00 -1.51 3.34
C ILE A 59 -0.80 -2.11 2.62
N TYR A 60 -0.47 -1.62 1.42
CA TYR A 60 0.72 -2.08 0.70
C TYR A 60 2.00 -1.83 1.48
N ALA A 61 2.14 -0.70 2.18
CA ALA A 61 3.32 -0.40 2.97
C ALA A 61 3.57 -1.43 4.08
N PHE A 62 2.51 -2.00 4.66
CA PHE A 62 2.60 -3.05 5.67
C PHE A 62 2.45 -4.46 5.10
N GLU A 63 2.58 -4.62 3.78
CA GLU A 63 2.56 -5.92 3.13
C GLU A 63 3.91 -6.64 3.36
N GLY A 64 3.84 -7.77 4.06
CA GLY A 64 4.99 -8.66 4.27
C GLY A 64 4.58 -10.08 4.62
N ILE A 65 3.28 -10.40 4.50
CA ILE A 65 2.70 -11.65 5.01
C ILE A 65 3.28 -12.89 4.32
N GLY A 66 3.69 -12.77 3.05
CA GLY A 66 4.33 -13.85 2.32
C GLY A 66 5.70 -14.26 2.87
N MET A 67 6.38 -13.36 3.60
CA MET A 67 7.68 -13.61 4.24
C MET A 67 7.56 -14.05 5.70
N VAL A 68 6.39 -13.91 6.32
CA VAL A 68 6.18 -14.19 7.75
C VAL A 68 6.48 -15.65 8.06
N LEU A 69 5.84 -16.60 7.35
CA LEU A 69 6.03 -18.03 7.62
C LEU A 69 7.45 -18.53 7.31
N PRO A 70 8.06 -18.19 6.15
CA PRO A 70 9.45 -18.57 5.94
C PRO A 70 10.40 -17.95 6.96
N LEU A 71 10.17 -16.71 7.40
CA LEU A 71 10.99 -16.08 8.43
C LEU A 71 10.86 -16.83 9.76
N GLU A 72 9.64 -17.09 10.21
CA GLU A 72 9.36 -17.85 11.44
C GLU A 72 10.01 -19.25 11.41
N ASN A 73 9.88 -19.97 10.29
CA ASN A 73 10.49 -21.30 10.11
C ASN A 73 12.03 -21.29 10.16
N ASN A 74 12.66 -20.15 9.88
CA ASN A 74 14.12 -19.99 9.93
C ASN A 74 14.62 -19.39 11.25
N MET A 75 13.74 -19.11 12.23
CA MET A 75 14.13 -18.60 13.53
C MET A 75 14.63 -19.71 14.46
N ARG A 76 15.64 -19.38 15.28
CA ARG A 76 16.11 -20.28 16.35
C ARG A 76 15.03 -20.59 17.39
N THR A 77 14.13 -19.65 17.64
CA THR A 77 13.03 -19.76 18.61
C THR A 77 11.72 -19.26 18.00
N PRO A 78 11.02 -20.09 17.20
CA PRO A 78 9.79 -19.70 16.51
C PRO A 78 8.68 -19.23 17.45
N ASP A 79 8.53 -19.85 18.64
CA ASP A 79 7.49 -19.51 19.62
C ASP A 79 7.55 -18.04 20.11
N ALA A 80 8.73 -17.40 20.03
CA ALA A 80 8.91 -16.00 20.41
C ALA A 80 8.52 -15.01 19.30
N PHE A 81 8.06 -15.48 18.14
CA PHE A 81 7.76 -14.64 16.98
C PHE A 81 6.55 -13.73 17.21
N LEU A 82 5.47 -14.28 17.77
CA LEU A 82 4.17 -13.60 17.97
C LEU A 82 3.95 -13.00 19.37
N GLY A 83 4.93 -13.10 20.29
CA GLY A 83 4.81 -12.55 21.64
C GLY A 83 4.57 -11.03 21.66
N TRP A 84 4.17 -10.46 22.80
CA TRP A 84 3.95 -9.01 22.95
C TRP A 84 5.20 -8.18 22.57
N ASN A 85 6.38 -8.61 22.99
CA ASN A 85 7.68 -8.09 22.52
C ASN A 85 8.33 -9.04 21.51
N GLY A 86 7.50 -9.76 20.73
CA GLY A 86 7.94 -10.68 19.71
C GLY A 86 8.55 -9.96 18.52
N VAL A 87 9.25 -10.71 17.67
CA VAL A 87 9.94 -10.17 16.49
C VAL A 87 8.97 -9.46 15.56
N LEU A 88 7.77 -10.03 15.36
CA LEU A 88 6.76 -9.44 14.49
C LEU A 88 6.24 -8.10 15.03
N ASN A 89 5.76 -8.06 16.28
CA ASN A 89 5.17 -6.84 16.85
C ASN A 89 6.19 -5.70 16.96
N THR A 90 7.41 -6.02 17.39
CA THR A 90 8.51 -5.05 17.50
C THR A 90 8.91 -4.51 16.13
N GLY A 91 9.02 -5.38 15.12
CA GLY A 91 9.31 -4.98 13.74
C GLY A 91 8.24 -4.06 13.18
N MET A 92 6.96 -4.42 13.34
CA MET A 92 5.83 -3.61 12.86
C MET A 92 5.77 -2.24 13.54
N ALA A 93 6.05 -2.16 14.85
CA ALA A 93 6.09 -0.89 15.58
C ALA A 93 7.21 0.03 15.07
N ILE A 94 8.42 -0.52 14.88
CA ILE A 94 9.57 0.24 14.35
C ILE A 94 9.25 0.76 12.94
N VAL A 95 8.74 -0.11 12.05
CA VAL A 95 8.36 0.26 10.69
C VAL A 95 7.27 1.33 10.69
N GLY A 96 6.25 1.19 11.53
CA GLY A 96 5.17 2.17 11.65
C GLY A 96 5.65 3.55 12.09
N ILE A 97 6.57 3.62 13.06
CA ILE A 97 7.19 4.88 13.50
C ILE A 97 8.00 5.49 12.36
N LEU A 98 8.81 4.70 11.66
CA LEU A 98 9.65 5.18 10.55
C LEU A 98 8.81 5.69 9.38
N TYR A 99 7.79 4.95 8.96
CA TYR A 99 6.88 5.38 7.88
C TYR A 99 6.12 6.65 8.25
N THR A 100 5.62 6.73 9.48
CA THR A 100 4.92 7.93 9.97
C THR A 100 5.85 9.13 10.01
N ALA A 101 7.09 8.97 10.49
CA ALA A 101 8.07 10.04 10.55
C ALA A 101 8.46 10.53 9.14
N VAL A 102 8.78 9.62 8.22
CA VAL A 102 9.14 9.98 6.84
C VAL A 102 7.96 10.63 6.11
N GLY A 103 6.75 10.09 6.26
CA GLY A 103 5.53 10.67 5.68
C GLY A 103 5.23 12.06 6.24
N PHE A 104 5.29 12.23 7.56
CA PHE A 104 5.00 13.50 8.23
C PHE A 104 6.02 14.59 7.86
N PHE A 105 7.32 14.33 8.05
CA PHE A 105 8.35 15.32 7.73
C PHE A 105 8.49 15.57 6.22
N GLY A 106 8.26 14.55 5.39
CA GLY A 106 8.21 14.68 3.94
C GLY A 106 7.11 15.64 3.51
N TYR A 107 5.90 15.46 4.03
CA TYR A 107 4.78 16.35 3.73
C TYR A 107 4.99 17.78 4.28
N LEU A 108 5.56 17.94 5.48
CA LEU A 108 5.91 19.27 6.01
C LEU A 108 6.90 20.04 5.11
N LYS A 109 7.80 19.34 4.42
CA LYS A 109 8.81 19.96 3.57
C LYS A 109 8.30 20.30 2.16
N TYR A 110 7.56 19.39 1.54
CA TYR A 110 7.15 19.50 0.13
C TYR A 110 5.69 19.91 -0.05
N GLY A 111 4.86 19.83 0.99
CA GLY A 111 3.44 20.18 0.93
C GLY A 111 2.71 19.42 -0.17
N ASP A 112 1.93 20.16 -0.96
CA ASP A 112 1.12 19.60 -2.05
C ASP A 112 1.95 19.21 -3.29
N ASP A 113 3.23 19.62 -3.36
CA ASP A 113 4.13 19.28 -4.47
C ASP A 113 4.80 17.90 -4.31
N VAL A 114 4.40 17.13 -3.29
CA VAL A 114 4.91 15.78 -3.06
C VAL A 114 4.58 14.87 -4.24
N GLN A 115 5.61 14.21 -4.77
CA GLN A 115 5.49 13.26 -5.87
C GLN A 115 5.22 11.87 -5.33
N GLY A 116 4.94 10.93 -6.24
CA GLY A 116 4.58 9.55 -5.86
C GLY A 116 5.64 8.77 -5.08
N SER A 117 6.88 9.25 -5.07
CA SER A 117 7.95 8.80 -4.18
C SER A 117 8.75 9.99 -3.69
N ILE A 118 9.08 10.01 -2.40
CA ILE A 118 9.84 11.11 -1.78
C ILE A 118 11.22 11.31 -2.43
N THR A 119 11.77 10.26 -3.03
CA THR A 119 13.08 10.28 -3.71
C THR A 119 13.06 11.21 -4.93
N LEU A 120 11.92 11.35 -5.60
CA LEU A 120 11.73 12.26 -6.74
C LEU A 120 11.76 13.73 -6.30
N ASN A 121 11.27 14.04 -5.10
CA ASN A 121 11.27 15.40 -4.56
C ASN A 121 12.65 15.89 -4.07
N LEU A 122 13.63 14.99 -3.92
CA LEU A 122 14.95 15.38 -3.43
C LEU A 122 15.67 16.37 -4.39
N PRO A 123 16.33 17.42 -3.85
CA PRO A 123 17.04 18.39 -4.69
C PRO A 123 18.33 17.80 -5.29
N MET A 124 18.93 18.50 -6.26
CA MET A 124 20.19 18.05 -6.91
C MET A 124 21.46 18.34 -6.07
N THR A 125 21.34 18.49 -4.75
CA THR A 125 22.50 18.73 -3.87
C THR A 125 23.30 17.45 -3.64
N LEU A 126 24.59 17.57 -3.35
CA LEU A 126 25.49 16.42 -3.17
C LEU A 126 24.97 15.44 -2.09
N MET A 127 24.45 15.95 -0.98
CA MET A 127 23.89 15.14 0.10
C MET A 127 22.64 14.38 -0.35
N ALA A 128 21.74 15.04 -1.09
CA ALA A 128 20.52 14.42 -1.60
C ALA A 128 20.83 13.35 -2.66
N GLN A 129 21.85 13.56 -3.50
CA GLN A 129 22.33 12.53 -4.43
C GLN A 129 22.91 11.32 -3.68
N GLY A 130 23.66 11.55 -2.59
CA GLY A 130 24.12 10.47 -1.72
C GLY A 130 22.96 9.61 -1.20
N VAL A 131 21.89 10.24 -0.69
CA VAL A 131 20.67 9.54 -0.24
C VAL A 131 20.01 8.76 -1.38
N ARG A 132 19.90 9.34 -2.58
CA ARG A 132 19.35 8.67 -3.76
C ARG A 132 20.13 7.41 -4.12
N VAL A 133 21.47 7.48 -4.13
CA VAL A 133 22.34 6.33 -4.40
C VAL A 133 22.19 5.26 -3.33
N CYS A 134 22.21 5.65 -2.04
CA CYS A 134 22.01 4.72 -0.94
C CYS A 134 20.64 4.02 -1.02
N MET A 135 19.56 4.75 -1.36
CA MET A 135 18.25 4.15 -1.59
C MET A 135 18.26 3.20 -2.78
N GLY A 136 18.90 3.56 -3.89
CA GLY A 136 19.03 2.68 -5.06
C GLY A 136 19.72 1.35 -4.71
N ILE A 137 20.81 1.41 -3.95
CA ILE A 137 21.52 0.22 -3.45
C ILE A 137 20.61 -0.60 -2.52
N ALA A 138 19.90 0.05 -1.59
CA ALA A 138 18.99 -0.62 -0.67
C ALA A 138 17.85 -1.35 -1.41
N ILE A 139 17.24 -0.72 -2.41
CA ILE A 139 16.19 -1.33 -3.24
C ILE A 139 16.75 -2.52 -4.01
N PHE A 140 17.93 -2.38 -4.61
CA PHE A 140 18.59 -3.48 -5.34
C PHE A 140 18.85 -4.70 -4.47
N LEU A 141 19.37 -4.50 -3.25
CA LEU A 141 19.62 -5.59 -2.30
C LEU A 141 18.30 -6.21 -1.78
N SER A 142 17.26 -5.39 -1.59
CA SER A 142 15.95 -5.85 -1.12
C SER A 142 15.21 -6.68 -2.16
N TYR A 143 15.42 -6.40 -3.45
CA TYR A 143 14.76 -7.13 -4.55
C TYR A 143 15.03 -8.63 -4.49
N GLY A 144 16.27 -9.05 -4.18
CA GLY A 144 16.63 -10.46 -4.04
C GLY A 144 15.86 -11.17 -2.92
N LEU A 145 15.66 -10.50 -1.78
CA LEU A 145 14.91 -11.04 -0.65
C LEU A 145 13.42 -11.18 -0.97
N GLN A 146 12.82 -10.21 -1.65
CA GLN A 146 11.41 -10.27 -2.06
C GLN A 146 11.16 -11.41 -3.07
N PHE A 147 12.15 -11.68 -3.93
CA PHE A 147 12.07 -12.74 -4.94
C PHE A 147 12.14 -14.16 -4.37
N TYR A 148 12.50 -14.31 -3.09
CA TYR A 148 12.52 -15.59 -2.40
C TYR A 148 11.13 -16.22 -2.30
N VAL A 149 10.07 -15.43 -2.03
CA VAL A 149 8.69 -15.96 -1.89
C VAL A 149 8.17 -16.53 -3.21
N PRO A 150 8.15 -15.78 -4.33
CA PRO A 150 7.68 -16.33 -5.60
C PRO A 150 8.46 -17.59 -6.00
N MET A 151 9.77 -17.61 -5.77
CA MET A 151 10.60 -18.77 -6.09
C MET A 151 10.21 -20.00 -5.27
N ASN A 152 10.02 -19.85 -3.96
CA ASN A 152 9.60 -20.94 -3.09
C ASN A 152 8.18 -21.44 -3.36
N ILE A 153 7.30 -20.58 -3.90
CA ILE A 153 5.96 -20.99 -4.30
C ILE A 153 6.00 -21.72 -5.64
N ILE A 154 6.68 -21.19 -6.65
CA ILE A 154 6.64 -21.70 -8.02
C ILE A 154 7.49 -22.95 -8.19
N TRP A 155 8.69 -22.97 -7.61
CA TRP A 155 9.68 -24.01 -7.87
C TRP A 155 9.22 -25.44 -7.50
N PRO A 156 8.55 -25.68 -6.35
CA PRO A 156 8.02 -27.01 -6.02
C PRO A 156 7.01 -27.56 -7.03
N TYR A 157 6.31 -26.71 -7.79
CA TYR A 157 5.41 -27.14 -8.86
C TYR A 157 6.13 -27.42 -10.19
N LEU A 158 7.27 -26.78 -10.44
CA LEU A 158 8.06 -26.94 -11.66
C LEU A 158 9.07 -28.09 -11.55
N LYS A 159 9.73 -28.23 -10.39
CA LYS A 159 10.79 -29.22 -10.15
C LYS A 159 10.37 -30.66 -10.50
N PRO A 160 9.18 -31.17 -10.12
CA PRO A 160 8.76 -32.52 -10.44
C PRO A 160 8.55 -32.77 -11.95
N LYS A 161 8.41 -31.72 -12.75
CA LYS A 161 8.26 -31.81 -14.22
C LYS A 161 9.60 -31.94 -14.93
N LEU A 162 10.71 -31.82 -14.20
CA LEU A 162 12.08 -31.83 -14.72
C LEU A 162 12.80 -33.09 -14.24
N ASN A 163 13.03 -34.03 -15.17
CA ASN A 163 13.53 -35.37 -14.85
C ASN A 163 15.04 -35.44 -14.61
N ASN A 164 15.82 -34.43 -15.03
CA ASN A 164 17.28 -34.47 -15.01
C ASN A 164 17.85 -33.34 -14.14
N GLU A 165 18.95 -33.58 -13.42
CA GLU A 165 19.57 -32.58 -12.54
C GLU A 165 20.04 -31.34 -13.32
N ALA A 166 20.61 -31.55 -14.51
CA ALA A 166 20.94 -30.45 -15.40
C ALA A 166 19.70 -29.64 -15.81
N ALA A 167 18.59 -30.32 -16.14
CA ALA A 167 17.33 -29.67 -16.50
C ALA A 167 16.72 -28.92 -15.31
N GLN A 168 16.91 -29.40 -14.07
CA GLN A 168 16.52 -28.68 -12.86
C GLN A 168 17.35 -27.40 -12.68
N ASN A 169 18.67 -27.46 -12.80
CA ASN A 169 19.51 -26.26 -12.69
C ASN A 169 19.19 -25.20 -13.76
N TYR A 170 19.04 -25.62 -15.02
CA TYR A 170 18.62 -24.73 -16.09
C TYR A 170 17.19 -24.21 -15.90
N GLY A 171 16.27 -25.06 -15.45
CA GLY A 171 14.89 -24.69 -15.15
C GLY A 171 14.78 -23.67 -14.01
N GLU A 172 15.63 -23.79 -12.99
CA GLU A 172 15.71 -22.85 -11.88
C GLU A 172 16.14 -21.45 -12.37
N ILE A 173 17.22 -21.39 -13.14
CA ILE A 173 17.72 -20.15 -13.74
C ILE A 173 16.69 -19.55 -14.70
N ALA A 174 16.09 -20.37 -15.57
CA ALA A 174 15.09 -19.92 -16.52
C ALA A 174 13.87 -19.33 -15.81
N THR A 175 13.38 -19.98 -14.75
CA THR A 175 12.26 -19.47 -13.95
C THR A 175 12.59 -18.12 -13.34
N ARG A 176 13.81 -17.96 -12.78
CA ARG A 176 14.25 -16.67 -12.22
C ARG A 176 14.34 -15.59 -13.29
N VAL A 177 14.96 -15.89 -14.43
CA VAL A 177 15.09 -14.93 -15.54
C VAL A 177 13.71 -14.49 -16.04
N ILE A 178 12.78 -15.43 -16.27
CA ILE A 178 11.41 -15.11 -16.72
C ILE A 178 10.71 -14.19 -15.73
N LEU A 179 10.75 -14.52 -14.44
CA LEU A 179 10.10 -13.71 -13.41
C LEU A 179 10.72 -12.30 -13.33
N VAL A 180 12.04 -12.17 -13.48
CA VAL A 180 12.72 -10.85 -13.53
C VAL A 180 12.36 -10.10 -14.81
N THR A 181 12.31 -10.76 -15.96
CA THR A 181 11.92 -10.12 -17.22
C THR A 181 10.49 -9.58 -17.15
N ILE A 182 9.57 -10.29 -16.50
CA ILE A 182 8.20 -9.83 -16.29
C ILE A 182 8.16 -8.55 -15.43
N THR A 183 8.91 -8.50 -14.33
CA THR A 183 8.94 -7.31 -13.45
C THR A 183 9.58 -6.10 -14.14
N PHE A 184 10.65 -6.30 -14.91
CA PHE A 184 11.25 -5.25 -15.73
C PHE A 184 10.29 -4.77 -16.84
N GLY A 185 9.57 -5.69 -17.48
CA GLY A 185 8.54 -5.36 -18.47
C GLY A 185 7.43 -4.51 -17.86
N ALA A 186 6.93 -4.88 -16.68
CA ALA A 186 5.96 -4.07 -15.94
C ALA A 186 6.52 -2.68 -15.61
N ALA A 187 7.76 -2.57 -15.14
CA ALA A 187 8.40 -1.30 -14.82
C ALA A 187 8.54 -0.36 -16.03
N ALA A 188 8.73 -0.89 -17.24
CA ALA A 188 8.78 -0.09 -18.47
C ALA A 188 7.42 0.48 -18.89
N VAL A 189 6.32 -0.15 -18.47
CA VAL A 189 4.95 0.21 -18.88
C VAL A 189 4.26 1.12 -17.86
N ILE A 190 4.72 1.17 -16.61
CA ILE A 190 4.06 1.91 -15.53
C ILE A 190 4.54 3.38 -15.49
N PRO A 191 3.70 4.37 -15.87
CA PRO A 191 4.07 5.79 -15.79
C PRO A 191 3.89 6.36 -14.37
N ASN A 192 2.90 5.85 -13.63
CA ASN A 192 2.46 6.41 -12.34
C ASN A 192 2.63 5.39 -11.21
N LEU A 193 3.74 5.49 -10.49
CA LEU A 193 4.09 4.58 -9.40
C LEU A 193 3.02 4.52 -8.29
N SER A 194 2.48 5.67 -7.88
CA SER A 194 1.49 5.73 -6.78
C SER A 194 0.19 5.02 -7.09
N SER A 195 -0.33 5.20 -8.30
CA SER A 195 -1.59 4.56 -8.70
C SER A 195 -1.44 3.05 -8.75
N VAL A 196 -0.29 2.54 -9.19
CA VAL A 196 0.00 1.09 -9.19
C VAL A 196 0.20 0.56 -7.78
N ILE A 197 0.96 1.23 -6.94
CA ILE A 197 1.12 0.84 -5.52
C ILE A 197 -0.25 0.76 -4.83
N SER A 198 -1.08 1.78 -5.04
CA SER A 198 -2.45 1.82 -4.51
C SER A 198 -3.31 0.69 -5.07
N LEU A 199 -3.25 0.43 -6.38
CA LEU A 199 -4.02 -0.64 -7.03
C LEU A 199 -3.61 -2.02 -6.50
N VAL A 200 -2.31 -2.29 -6.45
CA VAL A 200 -1.78 -3.56 -5.92
C VAL A 200 -2.19 -3.70 -4.46
N GLY A 201 -2.00 -2.68 -3.63
CA GLY A 201 -2.43 -2.71 -2.23
C GLY A 201 -3.93 -2.94 -2.04
N ALA A 202 -4.76 -2.24 -2.82
CA ALA A 202 -6.22 -2.38 -2.76
C ALA A 202 -6.67 -3.79 -3.21
N VAL A 203 -6.06 -4.35 -4.26
CA VAL A 203 -6.46 -5.63 -4.84
C VAL A 203 -5.83 -6.81 -4.08
N SER A 204 -4.51 -6.94 -4.15
CA SER A 204 -3.80 -8.12 -3.64
C SER A 204 -3.65 -8.08 -2.12
N SER A 205 -3.28 -6.94 -1.54
CA SER A 205 -3.04 -6.85 -0.10
C SER A 205 -4.34 -6.86 0.71
N SER A 206 -5.44 -6.24 0.24
CA SER A 206 -6.75 -6.41 0.91
C SER A 206 -7.21 -7.86 0.92
N ALA A 207 -6.99 -8.60 -0.19
CA ALA A 207 -7.31 -10.01 -0.25
C ALA A 207 -6.46 -10.84 0.73
N LEU A 208 -5.13 -10.68 0.68
CA LEU A 208 -4.18 -11.47 1.47
C LEU A 208 -4.13 -11.09 2.96
N ALA A 209 -4.32 -9.83 3.31
CA ALA A 209 -4.17 -9.35 4.68
C ALA A 209 -5.51 -9.21 5.44
N LEU A 210 -6.61 -8.89 4.75
CA LEU A 210 -7.89 -8.59 5.41
C LEU A 210 -9.00 -9.59 5.10
N ILE A 211 -8.96 -10.28 3.96
CA ILE A 211 -10.05 -11.21 3.57
C ILE A 211 -9.66 -12.66 3.89
N PHE A 212 -8.51 -13.14 3.42
CA PHE A 212 -8.13 -14.54 3.62
C PHE A 212 -7.86 -14.93 5.08
N PRO A 213 -7.15 -14.14 5.91
CA PRO A 213 -6.86 -14.57 7.28
C PRO A 213 -8.12 -14.77 8.13
N PRO A 214 -9.11 -13.84 8.14
CA PRO A 214 -10.38 -14.07 8.85
C PRO A 214 -11.18 -15.26 8.31
N LEU A 215 -11.18 -15.48 6.98
CA LEU A 215 -11.87 -16.64 6.40
C LEU A 215 -11.21 -17.96 6.82
N ILE A 216 -9.88 -18.02 6.83
CA ILE A 216 -9.13 -19.19 7.30
C ILE A 216 -9.38 -19.39 8.80
N GLU A 217 -9.35 -18.33 9.62
CA GLU A 217 -9.65 -18.41 11.06
C GLU A 217 -11.05 -19.01 11.32
N ILE A 218 -12.07 -18.54 10.61
CA ILE A 218 -13.43 -19.07 10.70
C ILE A 218 -13.48 -20.54 10.28
N VAL A 219 -12.91 -20.91 9.12
CA VAL A 219 -12.98 -22.28 8.59
C VAL A 219 -12.20 -23.26 9.47
N THR A 220 -11.03 -22.88 9.98
CA THR A 220 -10.16 -23.75 10.78
C THR A 220 -10.67 -23.95 12.20
N LEU A 221 -11.35 -22.96 12.80
CA LEU A 221 -11.81 -23.01 14.19
C LEU A 221 -13.29 -23.39 14.37
N TRP A 222 -14.00 -23.65 13.27
CA TRP A 222 -15.39 -24.11 13.29
C TRP A 222 -15.50 -25.62 13.48
N PRO A 223 -16.40 -26.14 14.35
CA PRO A 223 -17.32 -25.45 15.25
C PRO A 223 -16.79 -25.28 16.69
N ASP A 224 -15.60 -25.83 17.00
CA ASP A 224 -15.15 -26.05 18.38
C ASP A 224 -14.82 -24.77 19.16
N ARG A 225 -14.36 -23.70 18.47
CA ARG A 225 -14.01 -22.41 19.09
C ARG A 225 -14.73 -21.20 18.50
N VAL A 226 -15.25 -21.33 17.27
CA VAL A 226 -16.02 -20.28 16.60
C VAL A 226 -17.45 -20.76 16.41
N GLY A 227 -18.37 -20.20 17.20
CA GLY A 227 -19.81 -20.38 17.05
C GLY A 227 -20.48 -19.11 16.53
N VAL A 228 -21.74 -19.22 16.10
CA VAL A 228 -22.54 -18.12 15.49
C VAL A 228 -22.66 -16.87 16.40
N ARG A 229 -22.41 -17.02 17.70
CA ARG A 229 -22.56 -15.96 18.71
C ARG A 229 -21.25 -15.54 19.38
N THR A 230 -20.12 -16.01 18.87
CA THR A 230 -18.80 -15.69 19.44
C THR A 230 -18.31 -14.34 18.90
N TYR A 231 -17.67 -13.54 19.76
CA TYR A 231 -17.04 -12.27 19.39
C TYR A 231 -16.06 -12.42 18.21
N THR A 232 -15.32 -13.53 18.15
CA THR A 232 -14.38 -13.87 17.08
C THR A 232 -15.03 -13.85 15.69
N LEU A 233 -16.23 -14.42 15.53
CA LEU A 233 -16.93 -14.44 14.24
C LEU A 233 -17.29 -13.03 13.77
N TRP A 234 -17.81 -12.20 14.67
CA TRP A 234 -18.17 -10.82 14.34
C TRP A 234 -16.95 -9.95 14.04
N LYS A 235 -15.83 -10.15 14.77
CA LYS A 235 -14.52 -9.54 14.46
C LYS A 235 -14.10 -9.90 13.04
N ASP A 236 -14.11 -11.18 12.70
CA ASP A 236 -13.61 -11.70 11.44
C ASP A 236 -14.45 -11.24 10.26
N VAL A 237 -15.77 -11.27 10.40
CA VAL A 237 -16.70 -10.73 9.41
C VAL A 237 -16.51 -9.22 9.23
N ALA A 238 -16.32 -8.46 10.32
CA ALA A 238 -16.08 -7.03 10.22
C ALA A 238 -14.77 -6.69 9.49
N ILE A 239 -13.67 -7.43 9.78
CA ILE A 239 -12.39 -7.26 9.10
C ILE A 239 -12.50 -7.63 7.61
N ALA A 240 -13.15 -8.75 7.29
CA ALA A 240 -13.36 -9.17 5.91
C ALA A 240 -14.21 -8.18 5.12
N LEU A 241 -15.30 -7.66 5.71
CA LEU A 241 -16.12 -6.62 5.09
C LEU A 241 -15.34 -5.32 4.86
N PHE A 242 -14.53 -4.90 5.84
CA PHE A 242 -13.65 -3.75 5.68
C PHE A 242 -12.65 -3.96 4.52
N GLY A 243 -12.09 -5.16 4.40
CA GLY A 243 -11.25 -5.55 3.26
C GLY A 243 -11.98 -5.49 1.91
N ILE A 244 -13.22 -5.98 1.84
CA ILE A 244 -14.03 -5.95 0.59
C ILE A 244 -14.38 -4.51 0.19
N ILE A 245 -14.76 -3.67 1.15
CA ILE A 245 -15.03 -2.25 0.92
C ILE A 245 -13.76 -1.57 0.41
N GLY A 246 -12.64 -1.78 1.11
CA GLY A 246 -11.34 -1.25 0.73
C GLY A 246 -10.88 -1.68 -0.66
N PHE A 247 -11.09 -2.96 -0.99
CA PHE A 247 -10.84 -3.52 -2.32
C PHE A 247 -11.66 -2.79 -3.39
N GLY A 248 -12.98 -2.66 -3.20
CA GLY A 248 -13.87 -2.03 -4.19
C GLY A 248 -13.53 -0.56 -4.42
N PHE A 249 -13.49 0.23 -3.34
CA PHE A 249 -13.21 1.66 -3.43
C PHE A 249 -11.77 1.95 -3.88
N GLY A 250 -10.78 1.20 -3.39
CA GLY A 250 -9.37 1.39 -3.74
C GLY A 250 -9.08 1.02 -5.19
N THR A 251 -9.69 -0.05 -5.70
CA THR A 251 -9.56 -0.46 -7.11
C THR A 251 -10.20 0.56 -8.03
N TYR A 252 -11.42 1.01 -7.72
CA TYR A 252 -12.12 2.03 -8.51
C TYR A 252 -11.31 3.33 -8.60
N ALA A 253 -10.87 3.88 -7.47
CA ALA A 253 -10.11 5.12 -7.44
C ALA A 253 -8.76 4.99 -8.16
N SER A 254 -8.07 3.86 -8.01
CA SER A 254 -6.79 3.62 -8.68
C SER A 254 -6.95 3.50 -10.20
N LEU A 255 -7.98 2.79 -10.68
CA LEU A 255 -8.27 2.65 -12.11
C LEU A 255 -8.66 3.99 -12.74
N GLU A 256 -9.51 4.76 -12.07
CA GLU A 256 -9.88 6.11 -12.53
C GLU A 256 -8.65 7.01 -12.70
N ASN A 257 -7.71 6.96 -11.74
CA ASN A 257 -6.44 7.69 -11.82
C ASN A 257 -5.46 7.15 -12.86
N ILE A 258 -5.56 5.89 -13.27
CA ILE A 258 -4.72 5.33 -14.34
C ILE A 258 -5.28 5.67 -15.72
N ILE A 259 -6.60 5.72 -15.86
CA ILE A 259 -7.26 5.98 -17.15
C ILE A 259 -7.29 7.48 -17.49
N ASN A 260 -7.48 8.33 -16.48
CA ASN A 260 -7.64 9.77 -16.67
C ASN A 260 -6.31 10.56 -16.65
N ASN A 261 -5.17 9.88 -16.62
CA ASN A 261 -3.83 10.47 -16.48
C ASN A 261 -2.91 9.99 -17.61
#